data_AF-I3R4Z2-F1
#
_entry.id   AF-I3R4Z2-F1
#
_cell.length_a   1.000
_cell.length_b   1.000
_cell.length_c   1.000
_cell.angle_alpha   90.00
_cell.angle_beta   90.00
_cell.angle_gamma   90.00
#
_symmetry.space_group_name_H-M   'P 1'
#
loop_
_entity.id
_entity.type
_entity.pdbx_description
1 polymer ?
#
loop_
_entity_poly.entity_id
_entity_poly.type
_entity_poly.pdbx_seq_one_letter_code
_entity_poly.pdbx_strand_id
1 'polypeptide(L)' 'MPTVYITAPPSSADELARTLVEERLAACVNRVSCDSVYRWDGDVHDDEETIRRGTRPRRVRRVGRR' A
#
# COMPACT_ATOMS: atom_id res chain seq x y z
N MET A 1 12.95 6.38 8.06
CA MET A 1 12.25 6.46 6.75
C MET A 1 10.85 5.94 6.99
N PRO A 2 9.79 6.77 6.92
CA PRO A 2 8.47 6.33 7.34
C PRO A 2 7.94 5.28 6.37
N THR A 3 7.41 4.20 6.93
CA THR A 3 6.70 3.14 6.22
C THR A 3 5.22 3.26 6.56
N VAL A 4 4.35 3.18 5.55
CA VAL A 4 2.90 3.18 5.73
C VAL A 4 2.36 1.82 5.35
N TYR A 5 1.44 1.30 6.17
CA TYR A 5 0.66 0.11 5.90
C TYR A 5 -0.79 0.51 5.68
N ILE A 6 -1.39 -0.02 4.60
CA ILE A 6 -2.81 0.11 4.30
C ILE A 6 -3.35 -1.25 3.90
N THR A 7 -4.56 -1.59 4.31
CA THR A 7 -5.32 -2.76 3.83
C THR A 7 -6.30 -2.28 2.76
N ALA A 8 -6.59 -3.13 1.78
CA ALA A 8 -7.69 -2.92 0.86
C ALA A 8 -8.10 -4.27 0.22
N PRO A 9 -9.27 -4.32 -0.43
CA PRO A 9 -9.72 -5.52 -1.13
C PRO A 9 -8.71 -5.98 -2.20
N PRO A 10 -8.54 -7.29 -2.42
CA PRO A 10 -7.61 -7.84 -3.41
C PRO A 10 -7.88 -7.35 -4.83
N SER A 11 -9.15 -7.14 -5.19
CA SER A 11 -9.57 -6.61 -6.50
C SER A 11 -9.01 -5.21 -6.79
N SER A 12 -8.83 -4.39 -5.75
CA SER A 12 -8.28 -3.02 -5.84
C SER A 12 -6.77 -2.98 -5.59
N ALA A 13 -6.12 -4.13 -5.32
CA ALA A 13 -4.69 -4.25 -5.01
C ALA A 13 -3.80 -3.61 -6.07
N ASP A 14 -4.03 -3.96 -7.33
CA ASP A 14 -3.19 -3.61 -8.47
C ASP A 14 -3.30 -2.14 -8.87
N GLU A 15 -4.51 -1.63 -9.01
CA GLU A 15 -4.76 -0.24 -9.40
C GLU A 15 -4.15 0.74 -8.39
N LEU A 16 -4.44 0.56 -7.09
CA LEU A 16 -3.91 1.43 -6.03
C LEU A 16 -2.37 1.41 -5.99
N ALA A 17 -1.75 0.25 -6.17
CA ALA A 17 -0.28 0.17 -6.16
C ALA A 17 0.34 0.93 -7.34
N ARG A 18 -0.25 0.83 -8.55
CA ARG A 18 0.19 1.57 -9.73
C ARG A 18 0.02 3.07 -9.53
N THR A 19 -1.18 3.52 -9.15
CA THR A 19 -1.47 4.95 -8.93
C THR A 19 -0.53 5.58 -7.92
N LEU A 20 -0.23 4.91 -6.80
CA LEU A 20 0.69 5.44 -5.78
C LEU A 20 2.11 5.66 -6.30
N VAL A 21 2.59 4.81 -7.22
CA VAL A 21 3.92 4.93 -7.81
C VAL A 21 3.92 5.96 -8.93
N GLU A 22 2.91 5.94 -9.81
CA GLU A 22 2.74 6.86 -10.94
C GLU A 22 2.64 8.32 -10.47
N GLU A 23 1.83 8.57 -9.44
CA GLU A 23 1.67 9.88 -8.79
C GLU A 23 2.86 10.27 -7.90
N ARG A 24 3.90 9.41 -7.83
CA ARG A 24 5.10 9.61 -7.00
C ARG A 24 4.74 9.89 -5.53
N LEU A 25 3.75 9.18 -5.02
CA LEU A 25 3.37 9.17 -3.60
C LEU A 25 4.09 8.06 -2.83
N ALA A 26 4.49 7.00 -3.53
CA ALA A 26 5.35 5.94 -3.04
C ALA A 26 6.51 5.69 -4.02
N ALA A 27 7.72 5.41 -3.50
CA ALA A 27 8.84 4.96 -4.34
C ALA A 27 8.71 3.48 -4.75
N CYS A 28 8.09 2.68 -3.89
CA CYS A 28 7.74 1.29 -4.13
C CYS A 28 6.54 0.92 -3.26
N VAL A 29 5.78 -0.10 -3.71
CA VAL A 29 4.66 -0.67 -2.97
C VAL A 29 4.79 -2.20 -3.01
N ASN A 30 4.89 -2.84 -1.84
CA ASN A 30 4.78 -4.30 -1.73
C ASN A 30 3.34 -4.67 -1.43
N ARG A 31 2.82 -5.73 -2.05
CA ARG A 31 1.48 -6.27 -1.81
C ARG A 31 1.61 -7.63 -1.13
N VAL A 32 0.86 -7.84 -0.06
CA VAL A 32 0.85 -9.09 0.72
C VAL A 32 -0.60 -9.47 0.97
N SER A 33 -1.01 -10.66 0.51
CA SER A 33 -2.32 -11.24 0.82
C SER A 33 -2.43 -11.52 2.31
N CYS A 34 -3.56 -11.19 2.92
CA CYS A 34 -3.79 -11.40 4.35
C CYS A 34 -5.29 -11.52 4.66
N ASP A 35 -5.61 -12.40 5.60
CA ASP A 35 -6.95 -12.46 6.19
C ASP A 35 -7.03 -11.47 7.35
N SER A 36 -8.13 -10.71 7.41
CA SER A 36 -8.35 -9.66 8.40
C SER A 36 -9.60 -9.99 9.22
N VAL A 37 -9.41 -10.16 10.53
CA VAL A 37 -10.51 -10.30 11.49
C VAL A 37 -10.63 -9.02 12.30
N TYR A 38 -11.78 -8.36 12.25
CA TYR A 38 -12.00 -7.08 12.91
C TYR A 38 -13.43 -6.91 13.42
N ARG A 39 -13.64 -5.95 14.34
CA ARG A 39 -14.96 -5.62 14.88
C ARG A 39 -15.51 -4.38 14.19
N TRP A 40 -16.70 -4.48 13.62
CA TRP A 40 -17.40 -3.37 12.98
C TRP A 40 -18.91 -3.46 13.26
N ASP A 41 -19.51 -2.32 13.60
CA ASP A 41 -20.92 -2.19 13.99
C ASP A 41 -21.40 -3.17 15.07
N GLY A 42 -20.51 -3.50 16.01
CA GLY A 42 -20.81 -4.43 17.10
C GLY A 42 -20.52 -5.90 16.79
N ASP A 43 -20.36 -6.27 15.52
CA ASP A 43 -20.11 -7.65 15.07
C ASP A 43 -18.66 -7.90 14.67
N VAL A 44 -18.25 -9.18 14.69
CA VAL A 44 -16.93 -9.62 14.23
C VAL A 44 -17.03 -10.06 12.77
N HIS A 45 -16.18 -9.48 11.93
CA HIS A 45 -16.08 -9.75 10.50
C HIS A 45 -14.74 -10.42 10.17
N ASP A 46 -14.73 -11.23 9.12
CA ASP A 46 -13.58 -11.96 8.59
C ASP A 46 -13.53 -11.69 7.08
N ASP A 47 -12.50 -10.99 6.60
CA ASP A 47 -12.36 -10.57 5.21
C ASP A 47 -10.96 -10.86 4.65
N GLU A 48 -10.92 -11.30 3.39
CA GLU A 48 -9.70 -11.43 2.61
C GLU A 48 -9.25 -10.04 2.11
N GLU A 49 -8.05 -9.60 2.51
CA GLU A 49 -7.51 -8.28 2.23
C GLU A 49 -6.09 -8.38 1.61
N THR A 50 -5.58 -7.26 1.10
CA THR A 50 -4.18 -7.12 0.72
C THR A 50 -3.53 -5.94 1.43
N ILE A 51 -2.55 -6.24 2.30
CA ILE A 51 -1.70 -5.21 2.91
C ILE A 51 -0.73 -4.67 1.86
N ARG A 52 -0.72 -3.34 1.73
CA ARG A 52 0.28 -2.60 0.96
C ARG A 52 1.27 -1.91 1.88
N ARG A 53 2.56 -2.12 1.60
CA ARG A 53 3.67 -1.44 2.26
C ARG A 53 4.31 -0.44 1.31
N GLY A 54 4.14 0.84 1.59
CA GLY A 54 4.70 1.94 0.79
C GLY A 54 5.77 2.74 1.53
N THR A 55 6.74 3.27 0.81
CA THR A 55 7.68 4.29 1.33
C THR A 55 7.42 5.61 0.63
N ARG A 56 7.26 6.71 1.38
CA ARG A 56 7.19 8.04 0.74
C ARG A 56 8.46 8.28 -0.07
N PRO A 57 8.37 8.79 -1.31
CA PRO A 57 9.55 9.18 -2.04
C PRO A 57 10.12 10.38 -1.33
N ARG A 58 11.21 10.17 -0.59
CA ARG A 58 12.18 11.24 -0.42
C ARG A 58 12.54 11.66 -1.83
N ARG A 59 12.36 12.94 -2.19
CA ARG A 59 12.87 13.50 -3.45
C ARG A 59 14.25 12.88 -3.69
N VAL A 60 14.32 11.91 -4.59
CA VAL A 60 15.59 11.39 -5.05
C VAL A 60 16.18 12.59 -5.75
N ARG A 61 17.16 13.23 -5.12
CA ARG A 61 18.01 14.21 -5.80
C ARG A 61 18.38 13.52 -7.10
N ARG A 62 17.93 14.07 -8.23
CA ARG A 62 18.24 13.56 -9.56
C ARG A 62 19.77 13.46 -9.58
N VAL A 63 20.31 12.25 -9.44
CA VAL A 63 21.74 12.01 -9.62
C VAL A 63 21.92 12.09 -11.12
N GLY A 64 22.18 13.30 -11.60
CA GLY A 64 22.73 13.49 -12.92
C GLY A 64 24.17 13.00 -12.94
N ARG A 65 24.57 12.54 -14.14
CA ARG A 65 25.88 12.08 -14.63
C ARG A 65 26.09 10.58 -14.43
N ARG A 66 26.29 9.78 -15.48
CA ARG A 66 26.80 10.03 -16.84
C ARG A 66 25.97 9.29 -17.89
#